data_AF-A0A4Y2M6N6-F1
#
_entry.id   AF-A0A4Y2M6N6-F1
#
_cell.length_a   1.000
_cell.length_b   1.000
_cell.length_c   1.000
_cell.angle_alpha   90.00
_cell.angle_beta   90.00
_cell.angle_gamma   90.00
#
_symmetry.space_group_name_H-M   'P 1'
#
loop_
_entity.id
_entity.type
_entity.pdbx_description
1 polymer ?
#
loop_
_entity_poly.entity_id
_entity_poly.type
_entity_poly.pdbx_seq_one_letter_code
_entity_poly.pdbx_strand_id
1 'polypeptide(L)'
;MLHLQGSLSKTWFLENNEHWTKTMTEAMLTSSPDQIRNLFTIILTTCNPSNPRFLWDKFRESMSEDILARLRQNNVTYDIQLSSEIFNEVLIILESKCVSICSKTLSQLGLQSSERNLDITNNADLLREKKLQYR
;
A
#
# COMPACT_ATOMS: atom_id res chain seq x y z
N MET A 1 22.18 -38.24 3.18
CA MET A 1 21.51 -37.49 2.10
C MET A 1 20.75 -36.30 2.74
N LEU A 2 21.46 -35.25 3.19
CA LEU A 2 20.88 -34.13 3.98
C LEU A 2 21.34 -32.74 3.48
N HIS A 3 21.49 -32.55 2.17
CA HIS A 3 21.90 -31.25 1.60
C HIS A 3 20.85 -30.56 0.69
N LEU A 4 19.64 -31.11 0.57
CA LEU A 4 18.66 -30.61 -0.42
C LEU A 4 17.55 -29.71 0.13
N GLN A 5 17.28 -29.70 1.44
CA GLN A 5 16.19 -28.86 1.99
C GLN A 5 16.53 -27.35 2.04
N GLY A 6 17.81 -26.99 2.13
CA GLY A 6 18.24 -25.58 2.12
C GLY A 6 18.25 -24.92 0.75
N SER A 7 18.44 -25.69 -0.33
CA SER A 7 18.46 -25.17 -1.70
C SER A 7 17.04 -24.86 -2.19
N LEU A 8 16.13 -25.82 -2.07
CA LEU A 8 14.73 -25.69 -2.51
C LEU A 8 14.02 -24.51 -1.85
N SER A 9 14.28 -24.30 -0.55
CA SER A 9 13.72 -23.21 0.26
C SER A 9 14.28 -21.81 -0.08
N LYS A 10 15.38 -21.74 -0.82
CA LYS A 10 15.96 -20.47 -1.27
C LYS A 10 15.53 -20.15 -2.69
N THR A 11 15.45 -21.16 -3.57
CA THR A 11 15.02 -20.98 -4.96
C THR A 11 13.57 -20.54 -5.06
N TRP A 12 12.62 -21.20 -4.36
CA TRP A 12 11.21 -20.77 -4.39
C TRP A 12 11.03 -19.35 -3.86
N PHE A 13 11.81 -18.93 -2.86
CA PHE A 13 11.74 -17.60 -2.28
C PHE A 13 12.24 -16.54 -3.28
N LEU A 14 13.34 -16.82 -3.98
CA LEU A 14 13.90 -15.93 -5.00
C LEU A 14 13.00 -15.87 -6.23
N GLU A 15 12.53 -17.01 -6.73
CA GLU A 15 11.64 -17.10 -7.89
C GLU A 15 10.29 -16.41 -7.65
N ASN A 16 9.69 -16.59 -6.45
CA ASN A 16 8.42 -15.94 -6.12
C ASN A 16 8.58 -14.42 -6.03
N ASN A 17 9.67 -13.92 -5.45
CA ASN A 17 9.95 -12.49 -5.40
C ASN A 17 10.22 -11.92 -6.80
N GLU A 18 10.93 -12.66 -7.67
CA GLU A 18 11.17 -12.26 -9.06
C GLU A 18 9.88 -12.23 -9.88
N HIS A 19 9.00 -13.23 -9.70
CA HIS A 19 7.73 -13.33 -10.41
C HIS A 19 6.85 -12.10 -10.16
N TRP A 20 6.55 -11.78 -8.90
CA TRP A 20 5.71 -10.61 -8.57
C TRP A 20 6.36 -9.30 -8.95
N THR A 21 7.69 -9.22 -8.86
CA THR A 21 8.44 -8.06 -9.32
C THR A 21 8.26 -7.85 -10.82
N LYS A 22 8.37 -8.91 -11.63
CA LYS A 22 8.17 -8.83 -13.07
C LYS A 22 6.75 -8.41 -13.41
N THR A 23 5.75 -9.06 -12.81
CA THR A 23 4.32 -8.74 -13.01
C THR A 23 4.01 -7.28 -12.70
N MET A 24 4.50 -6.75 -11.57
CA MET A 24 4.33 -5.35 -11.21
C MET A 24 5.08 -4.41 -12.15
N THR A 25 6.28 -4.78 -12.58
CA THR A 25 7.09 -3.98 -13.54
C THR A 25 6.39 -3.87 -14.89
N GLU A 26 5.78 -4.95 -15.39
CA GLU A 26 4.99 -4.94 -16.62
C GLU A 26 3.74 -4.04 -16.49
N ALA A 27 3.06 -4.10 -15.34
CA ALA A 27 1.91 -3.25 -15.07
C ALA A 27 2.28 -1.76 -15.06
N MET A 28 3.41 -1.37 -14.47
CA MET A 28 3.88 0.01 -14.45
C MET A 28 4.01 0.65 -15.84
N LEU A 29 4.30 -0.14 -16.87
CA LEU A 29 4.49 0.37 -18.23
C LEU A 29 3.19 0.81 -18.90
N THR A 30 2.04 0.33 -18.42
CA THR A 30 0.76 0.46 -19.14
C THR A 30 -0.42 0.87 -18.25
N SER A 31 -0.26 0.80 -16.93
CA SER A 31 -1.35 0.95 -15.98
C SER A 31 -1.26 2.27 -15.19
N SER A 32 -2.42 2.79 -14.80
CA SER A 32 -2.51 3.91 -13.86
C SER A 32 -2.07 3.51 -12.44
N PRO A 33 -1.69 4.47 -11.59
CA PRO A 33 -1.35 4.22 -10.19
C PRO A 33 -2.42 3.45 -9.41
N ASP A 34 -3.72 3.69 -9.66
CA ASP A 34 -4.79 2.92 -9.00
C ASP A 34 -4.81 1.46 -9.43
N GLN A 35 -4.61 1.18 -10.72
CA GLN A 35 -4.53 -0.19 -11.22
C GLN A 35 -3.30 -0.92 -10.65
N ILE A 36 -2.17 -0.23 -10.50
CA ILE A 36 -0.97 -0.78 -9.84
C ILE A 36 -1.28 -1.10 -8.37
N ARG A 37 -1.98 -0.21 -7.64
CA ARG A 37 -2.44 -0.48 -6.27
C ARG A 37 -3.38 -1.67 -6.18
N ASN A 38 -4.30 -1.83 -7.14
CA ASN A 38 -5.21 -2.97 -7.19
C ASN A 38 -4.45 -4.29 -7.39
N LEU A 39 -3.51 -4.32 -8.33
CA LEU A 39 -2.66 -5.48 -8.57
C LEU A 39 -1.84 -5.83 -7.33
N PHE A 40 -1.22 -4.84 -6.69
CA PHE A 40 -0.47 -5.04 -5.45
C PHE A 40 -1.35 -5.61 -4.33
N THR A 41 -2.58 -5.09 -4.18
CA THR A 41 -3.54 -5.59 -3.19
C THR A 41 -3.92 -7.05 -3.47
N ILE A 42 -4.16 -7.43 -4.72
CA ILE A 42 -4.44 -8.82 -5.11
C ILE A 42 -3.26 -9.70 -4.72
N ILE A 43 -2.03 -9.33 -5.12
CA ILE A 43 -0.81 -10.08 -4.78
C ILE A 43 -0.71 -10.28 -3.25
N LEU A 44 -0.88 -9.21 -2.47
CA LEU A 44 -0.82 -9.28 -1.00
C LEU A 44 -1.88 -10.23 -0.42
N THR A 45 -3.10 -10.18 -0.91
CA THR A 45 -4.25 -10.87 -0.29
C THR A 45 -4.43 -12.30 -0.77
N THR A 46 -4.07 -12.61 -2.02
CA THR A 46 -4.31 -13.93 -2.64
C THR A 46 -3.05 -14.76 -2.83
N CYS A 47 -1.90 -14.11 -3.05
CA CYS A 47 -0.66 -14.80 -3.43
C CYS A 47 0.34 -14.93 -2.28
N ASN A 48 0.11 -14.22 -1.17
CA ASN A 48 0.93 -14.25 0.04
C ASN A 48 2.44 -14.17 -0.30
N PRO A 49 2.90 -13.04 -0.88
CA PRO A 49 4.27 -12.92 -1.37
C PRO A 49 5.26 -13.12 -0.23
N SER A 50 6.41 -13.70 -0.55
CA SER A 50 7.40 -14.04 0.48
C SER A 50 8.07 -12.80 1.11
N ASN A 51 8.10 -11.67 0.38
CA ASN A 51 8.58 -10.39 0.90
C ASN A 51 7.69 -9.21 0.42
N PRO A 52 6.56 -8.96 1.09
CA PRO A 52 5.63 -7.88 0.73
C PRO A 52 6.26 -6.49 0.89
N ARG A 53 7.16 -6.32 1.86
CA ARG A 53 7.87 -5.05 2.09
C ARG A 53 8.80 -4.70 0.93
N PHE A 54 9.53 -5.67 0.39
CA PHE A 54 10.38 -5.44 -0.77
C PHE A 54 9.58 -4.95 -1.99
N LEU A 55 8.44 -5.59 -2.28
CA LEU A 55 7.56 -5.15 -3.36
C LEU A 55 7.03 -3.73 -3.10
N TRP A 56 6.59 -3.45 -1.87
CA TRP A 56 6.18 -2.10 -1.48
C TRP A 56 7.27 -1.06 -1.75
N ASP A 57 8.49 -1.27 -1.24
CA ASP A 57 9.57 -0.29 -1.39
C ASP A 57 9.96 -0.06 -2.84
N LYS A 58 9.83 -1.09 -3.68
CA LYS A 58 10.11 -0.99 -5.12
C LYS A 58 9.02 -0.25 -5.91
N PHE A 59 7.76 -0.37 -5.53
CA PHE A 59 6.62 0.11 -6.34
C PHE A 59 5.84 1.28 -5.71
N ARG A 60 6.15 1.69 -4.47
CA ARG A 60 5.44 2.77 -3.75
C ARG A 60 5.42 4.10 -4.48
N GLU A 61 6.49 4.45 -5.20
CA GLU A 61 6.58 5.71 -5.94
C GLU A 61 5.55 5.72 -7.08
N SER A 62 5.54 4.68 -7.91
CA SER A 62 4.56 4.56 -9.00
C SER A 62 3.12 4.44 -8.50
N MET A 63 2.91 3.79 -7.36
CA MET A 63 1.60 3.76 -6.70
C MET A 63 1.16 5.11 -6.11
N SER A 64 2.01 6.12 -6.10
CA SER A 64 1.75 7.43 -5.50
C SER A 64 1.71 8.59 -6.49
N GLU A 65 1.99 8.34 -7.78
CA GLU A 65 2.11 9.39 -8.79
C GLU A 65 0.84 10.23 -8.95
N ASP A 66 -0.34 9.62 -8.87
CA ASP A 66 -1.62 10.33 -8.96
C ASP A 66 -1.90 11.19 -7.73
N ILE A 67 -1.49 10.74 -6.54
CA ILE A 67 -1.58 11.50 -5.29
C ILE A 67 -0.65 12.72 -5.36
N LEU A 68 0.59 12.52 -5.80
CA LEU A 68 1.56 13.60 -5.99
C LEU A 68 1.05 14.62 -7.03
N ALA A 69 0.53 14.15 -8.16
CA ALA A 69 -0.04 15.01 -9.20
C ALA A 69 -1.22 15.84 -8.67
N ARG A 70 -2.13 15.22 -7.91
CA ARG A 70 -3.27 15.91 -7.27
C ARG A 70 -2.79 16.98 -6.29
N LEU A 71 -1.79 16.68 -5.46
CA LEU A 71 -1.24 17.65 -4.50
C LEU A 71 -0.58 18.84 -5.19
N ARG A 72 0.18 18.60 -6.27
CA ARG A 72 0.79 19.66 -7.09
C ARG A 72 -0.25 20.55 -7.78
N GLN A 73 -1.33 19.96 -8.28
CA GLN A 73 -2.43 20.73 -8.89
C GLN A 73 -3.11 21.66 -7.87
N ASN A 74 -3.22 21.23 -6.62
CA ASN A 74 -3.87 22.00 -5.56
C ASN A 74 -2.95 23.06 -4.91
N ASN A 75 -1.63 22.95 -5.06
CA ASN A 75 -0.64 23.84 -4.43
C ASN A 75 0.37 24.35 -5.46
N VAL A 76 -0.05 25.34 -6.25
CA VAL A 76 0.73 25.92 -7.35
C VAL A 76 2.04 26.59 -6.90
N THR A 77 2.17 26.92 -5.61
CA THR A 77 3.29 27.70 -5.06
C THR A 77 4.48 26.89 -4.57
N TYR A 78 4.32 25.58 -4.32
CA TYR A 78 5.38 24.74 -3.75
C TYR A 78 5.65 23.53 -4.63
N ASP A 79 6.94 23.25 -4.88
CA ASP A 79 7.37 22.00 -5.51
C ASP A 79 7.23 20.85 -4.52
N ILE A 80 6.03 20.24 -4.50
CA ILE A 80 5.76 19.07 -3.67
C ILE A 80 6.52 17.88 -4.26
N GLN A 81 7.26 17.19 -3.40
CA GLN A 81 8.04 15.99 -3.73
C GLN A 81 7.45 14.76 -3.02
N LEU A 82 7.88 13.57 -3.45
CA LEU A 82 7.53 12.33 -2.76
C LEU A 82 8.02 12.38 -1.31
N SER A 83 7.12 12.04 -0.39
CA SER A 83 7.36 12.11 1.04
C SER A 83 6.69 10.97 1.80
N SER A 84 7.06 10.80 3.06
CA SER A 84 6.44 9.85 3.99
C SER A 84 4.92 9.97 4.04
N GLU A 85 4.41 11.20 3.97
CA GLU A 85 2.97 11.50 4.06
C GLU A 85 2.23 10.99 2.82
N ILE A 86 2.82 11.17 1.62
CA ILE A 86 2.27 10.66 0.37
C ILE A 86 2.26 9.12 0.37
N PHE A 87 3.35 8.51 0.82
CA PHE A 87 3.42 7.05 0.95
C PHE A 87 2.42 6.52 1.97
N ASN A 88 2.18 7.26 3.05
CA ASN A 88 1.18 6.93 4.04
C ASN A 88 -0.25 6.98 3.47
N GLU A 89 -0.58 7.98 2.63
CA GLU A 89 -1.88 7.99 1.93
C GLU A 89 -2.09 6.73 1.09
N VAL A 90 -1.05 6.27 0.38
CA VAL A 90 -1.12 5.01 -0.36
C VAL A 90 -1.34 3.82 0.59
N LEU A 91 -0.65 3.76 1.72
CA LEU A 91 -0.86 2.70 2.72
C LEU A 91 -2.30 2.69 3.26
N ILE A 92 -2.91 3.85 3.50
CA ILE A 92 -4.32 3.95 3.93
C ILE A 92 -5.25 3.38 2.85
N ILE A 93 -5.02 3.72 1.58
CA ILE A 93 -5.81 3.20 0.44
C ILE A 93 -5.66 1.68 0.36
N LEU A 94 -4.43 1.17 0.45
CA LEU A 94 -4.15 -0.27 0.40
C LEU A 94 -4.78 -1.01 1.58
N GLU A 95 -4.75 -0.44 2.78
CA GLU A 95 -5.36 -1.04 3.95
C GLU A 95 -6.87 -1.18 3.80
N SER A 96 -7.54 -0.14 3.30
CA SER A 96 -8.97 -0.19 2.99
C SER A 96 -9.29 -1.30 1.98
N LYS A 97 -8.52 -1.41 0.89
CA LYS A 97 -8.70 -2.47 -0.12
C LYS A 97 -8.45 -3.87 0.47
N CYS A 98 -7.41 -4.06 1.29
CA CYS A 98 -7.10 -5.35 1.93
C CYS A 98 -8.22 -5.79 2.90
N VAL A 99 -8.68 -4.87 3.74
CA VAL A 99 -9.79 -5.14 4.68
C VAL A 99 -11.06 -5.50 3.93
N SER A 100 -11.34 -4.84 2.80
CA SER A 100 -12.49 -5.17 1.95
C SER A 100 -12.40 -6.55 1.30
N ILE A 101 -11.20 -7.05 0.99
CA ILE A 101 -11.01 -8.33 0.26
C ILE A 101 -10.93 -9.52 1.22
N CYS A 102 -10.14 -9.42 2.29
CA CYS A 102 -9.84 -10.55 3.17
C CYS A 102 -10.00 -10.25 4.67
N SER A 103 -10.52 -9.07 5.03
CA SER A 103 -10.69 -8.63 6.42
C SER A 103 -9.41 -8.65 7.25
N LYS A 104 -8.24 -8.54 6.58
CA LYS A 104 -6.93 -8.45 7.21
C LYS A 104 -6.34 -7.05 7.05
N THR A 105 -5.64 -6.60 8.08
CA THR A 105 -4.85 -5.36 8.07
C THR A 105 -3.54 -5.55 7.30
N LEU A 106 -2.89 -4.44 6.92
CA LEU A 106 -1.56 -4.48 6.31
C LEU A 106 -0.51 -5.16 7.20
N SER A 107 -0.60 -4.95 8.53
CA SER A 107 0.29 -5.60 9.50
C SER A 107 0.13 -7.12 9.52
N GLN A 108 -1.09 -7.62 9.37
CA GLN A 108 -1.37 -9.07 9.27
C GLN A 108 -0.89 -9.68 7.96
N LEU A 109 -0.66 -8.85 6.93
CA LEU A 109 -0.14 -9.26 5.62
C LEU A 109 1.39 -9.03 5.50
N GLY A 110 2.08 -8.73 6.60
CA GLY A 110 3.53 -8.56 6.63
C GLY A 110 4.04 -7.20 6.12
N LEU A 111 3.15 -6.20 5.97
CA LEU A 111 3.51 -4.83 5.62
C LEU A 111 3.51 -3.91 6.85
N GLN A 112 4.03 -2.68 6.69
CA GLN A 112 3.86 -1.66 7.73
C GLN A 112 2.40 -1.21 7.86
N SER A 113 2.00 -0.92 9.09
CA SER A 113 0.72 -0.25 9.36
C SER A 113 0.71 1.12 8.71
N SER A 114 -0.45 1.54 8.20
CA SER A 114 -0.65 2.94 7.87
C SER A 114 -0.58 3.76 9.16
N GLU A 115 0.11 4.91 9.12
CA GLU A 115 0.00 5.92 10.15
C GLU A 115 -1.34 6.63 9.96
N ARG A 116 -2.42 5.98 10.40
CA ARG A 116 -3.68 6.70 10.59
C ARG A 116 -3.45 7.65 11.75
N ASN A 117 -3.21 8.92 11.45
CA ASN A 117 -3.37 9.99 12.42
C ASN A 117 -4.85 9.95 12.84
N LEU A 118 -5.13 9.28 13.96
CA LEU A 118 -6.46 9.03 14.52
C LEU A 118 -7.18 10.33 14.92
N ASP A 119 -6.50 11.48 14.83
CA ASP A 119 -7.02 12.78 15.21
C ASP A 119 -8.08 13.35 14.24
N ILE A 120 -8.17 12.86 13.01
CA ILE A 120 -9.19 13.36 12.06
C ILE A 120 -10.53 12.63 12.24
N THR A 121 -10.52 11.35 12.61
CA THR A 121 -11.76 10.56 12.74
C THR A 121 -12.53 10.93 14.01
N ASN A 122 -11.84 11.28 15.10
CA ASN A 122 -12.49 11.68 16.34
C ASN A 122 -13.18 13.06 16.26
N ASN A 123 -12.80 13.93 15.32
CA ASN A 123 -13.40 15.25 15.20
C ASN A 123 -14.79 15.21 14.55
N ALA A 124 -15.06 14.29 13.63
CA ALA A 124 -16.37 14.16 12.99
C ALA A 124 -17.45 13.70 13.98
N ASP A 125 -17.09 12.77 14.87
CA ASP A 125 -17.99 12.28 15.91
C ASP A 125 -18.15 13.29 17.06
N LEU A 126 -17.08 14.00 17.46
CA LEU A 126 -17.19 15.10 18.45
C LEU A 126 -18.07 16.26 17.96
N LEU A 127 -18.02 16.59 16.66
CA LEU A 127 -18.85 17.64 16.07
C LEU A 127 -20.33 17.24 16.00
N ARG A 128 -20.62 15.93 15.89
CA ARG A 128 -21.99 15.40 15.91
C ARG A 128 -22.60 15.45 17.31
N GLU A 129 -21.81 15.16 18.35
CA GLU A 129 -22.26 15.26 19.74
C GLU A 129 -22.49 16.70 20.19
N LYS A 130 -21.59 17.64 19.82
CA LYS A 130 -21.79 19.07 20.15
C LYS A 130 -23.05 19.65 19.52
N LYS A 131 -23.49 19.19 18.35
CA LYS A 131 -24.73 19.70 17.71
C LYS A 131 -26.03 19.21 18.37
N LEU A 132 -25.99 18.13 19.15
CA LEU A 132 -27.17 17.60 19.85
C LEU A 132 -27.36 18.23 21.24
N GLN A 133 -26.31 18.82 21.82
CA GLN A 133 -26.34 19.46 23.14
C GLN A 133 -26.88 20.89 23.15
N TYR A 134 -27.07 21.52 21.99
CA TYR A 134 -27.60 22.88 21.84
C TYR A 134 -29.02 22.91 21.21
N ARG A 135 -29.80 21.84 21.35
CA ARG A 135 -31.22 21.81 20.97
C ARG A 135 -32.12 21.79 22.20
#